data_AF-A0A817HM47-F1
#
_entry.id   AF-A0A817HM47-F1
#
_cell.length_a   1.000
_cell.length_b   1.000
_cell.length_c   1.000
_cell.angle_alpha   90.00
_cell.angle_beta   90.00
_cell.angle_gamma   90.00
#
_symmetry.space_group_name_H-M   'P 1'
#
loop_
_entity.id
_entity.type
_entity.pdbx_description
1 polymer ?
#
loop_
_entity_poly.entity_id
_entity_poly.type
_entity_poly.pdbx_seq_one_letter_code
_entity_poly.pdbx_strand_id
1 'polypeptide(L)'
;MKATRLLGIIFNKATDNFPVSPTLTDILISLTEALRANSKETKFKLYLVQAIGEIMIFIAGRTSDNSLVPGFTYQLINRCLKDGDDTALNHAACKIIENLLLVADKQADKLATSDVALALWNIASTVGNNEHIRASALAVN
;
A
#
# COMPACT_ATOMS: atom_id res chain seq x y z
N MET A 1 9.27 -2.33 14.05
CA MET A 1 9.89 -1.01 13.78
C MET A 1 10.99 -1.09 12.73
N LYS A 2 12.11 -1.79 12.96
CA LYS A 2 13.17 -1.96 11.94
C LYS A 2 12.86 -3.08 10.92
N ALA A 3 12.18 -4.13 11.34
CA ALA A 3 11.90 -5.32 10.53
C ALA A 3 11.03 -5.06 9.27
N THR A 4 10.09 -4.12 9.32
CA THR A 4 9.19 -3.81 8.19
C THR A 4 9.92 -3.02 7.09
N ARG A 5 10.67 -1.99 7.49
CA ARG A 5 11.61 -1.28 6.62
C ARG A 5 12.69 -2.22 6.09
N LEU A 6 13.16 -3.14 6.94
CA LEU A 6 14.11 -4.18 6.54
C LEU A 6 13.47 -5.12 5.52
N LEU A 7 12.21 -5.51 5.67
CA LEU A 7 11.47 -6.32 4.70
C LEU A 7 11.37 -5.59 3.35
N GLY A 8 10.97 -4.31 3.37
CA GLY A 8 10.92 -3.48 2.15
C GLY A 8 12.28 -3.31 1.49
N ILE A 9 13.35 -3.05 2.27
CA ILE A 9 14.73 -3.00 1.76
C ILE A 9 15.17 -4.36 1.23
N ILE A 10 14.83 -5.47 1.89
CA ILE A 10 15.14 -6.82 1.44
C ILE A 10 14.43 -7.08 0.12
N PHE A 11 13.14 -6.76 -0.04
CA PHE A 11 12.45 -6.91 -1.32
C PHE A 11 13.04 -6.03 -2.42
N ASN A 12 13.37 -4.77 -2.09
CA ASN A 12 13.95 -3.84 -3.05
C ASN A 12 15.40 -4.25 -3.47
N LYS A 13 16.19 -4.81 -2.54
CA LYS A 13 17.60 -5.25 -2.74
C LYS A 13 17.74 -6.73 -3.16
N ALA A 14 16.73 -7.57 -2.98
CA ALA A 14 16.72 -8.98 -3.40
C ALA A 14 16.38 -9.14 -4.89
N THR A 15 16.64 -8.09 -5.67
CA THR A 15 16.20 -7.87 -7.05
C THR A 15 16.67 -8.95 -8.01
N ASP A 16 17.76 -9.67 -7.70
CA ASP A 16 18.30 -10.68 -8.60
C ASP A 16 17.96 -12.13 -8.21
N ASN A 17 17.61 -12.42 -6.95
CA ASN A 17 17.52 -13.80 -6.45
C ASN A 17 16.17 -14.20 -5.84
N PHE A 18 15.23 -13.27 -5.64
CA PHE A 18 13.91 -13.63 -5.11
C PHE A 18 12.89 -13.81 -6.25
N PRO A 19 12.49 -15.05 -6.57
CA PRO A 19 11.47 -15.28 -7.59
C PRO A 19 10.12 -14.78 -7.07
N VAL A 20 9.36 -14.13 -7.95
CA VAL A 20 7.95 -13.89 -7.66
C VAL A 20 7.25 -15.24 -7.72
N SER A 21 6.71 -15.70 -6.60
CA SER A 21 6.08 -17.01 -6.47
C SER A 21 4.73 -16.91 -5.75
N PRO A 22 3.86 -17.94 -5.85
CA PRO A 22 2.61 -18.01 -5.10
C PRO A 22 2.77 -17.88 -3.58
N THR A 23 3.96 -18.18 -3.05
CA THR A 23 4.27 -17.98 -1.62
C THR A 23 4.12 -16.52 -1.18
N LEU A 24 4.37 -15.56 -2.08
CA LEU A 24 4.14 -14.15 -1.78
C LEU A 24 2.66 -13.84 -1.60
N THR A 25 1.78 -14.52 -2.35
CA THR A 25 0.33 -14.45 -2.17
C THR A 25 -0.03 -14.91 -0.77
N ASP A 26 0.47 -16.05 -0.30
CA ASP A 26 0.18 -16.59 1.04
C ASP A 26 0.66 -15.65 2.16
N ILE A 27 1.83 -15.04 1.97
CA ILE A 27 2.36 -14.02 2.90
C ILE A 27 1.44 -12.79 2.91
N LEU A 28 1.01 -12.30 1.74
CA LEU A 28 0.08 -11.18 1.64
C LEU A 28 -1.26 -11.49 2.31
N ILE A 29 -1.82 -12.68 2.10
CA ILE A 29 -3.05 -13.13 2.76
C ILE A 29 -2.86 -13.08 4.28
N SER A 30 -1.80 -13.70 4.79
CA SER A 30 -1.51 -13.76 6.23
C SER A 30 -1.34 -12.37 6.86
N LEU A 31 -0.61 -11.46 6.21
CA LEU A 31 -0.43 -10.08 6.69
C LEU A 31 -1.72 -9.27 6.63
N THR A 32 -2.52 -9.48 5.58
CA THR A 32 -3.81 -8.80 5.40
C THR A 32 -4.82 -9.26 6.47
N GLU A 33 -4.81 -10.54 6.82
CA GLU A 33 -5.61 -11.07 7.93
C GLU A 33 -5.15 -10.55 9.28
N ALA A 34 -3.83 -10.49 9.53
CA ALA A 34 -3.27 -9.90 10.74
C ALA A 34 -3.65 -8.43 10.91
N LEU A 35 -3.67 -7.66 9.80
CA LEU A 35 -4.09 -6.27 9.81
C LEU A 35 -5.58 -6.14 10.11
N ARG A 36 -6.41 -7.03 9.56
CA ARG A 36 -7.86 -7.06 9.83
C ARG A 36 -8.16 -7.45 11.27
N ALA A 37 -7.42 -8.41 11.83
CA ALA A 37 -7.61 -8.90 13.19
C ALA A 37 -7.17 -7.88 14.26
N ASN A 38 -6.22 -7.00 13.93
CA ASN A 38 -5.63 -6.08 14.90
C ASN A 38 -6.13 -4.64 14.70
N SER A 39 -7.29 -4.31 15.28
CA SER A 39 -7.93 -2.99 15.13
C SER A 39 -7.43 -1.92 16.10
N LYS A 40 -6.87 -2.31 17.26
CA LYS A 40 -6.62 -1.41 18.40
C LYS A 40 -5.24 -0.74 18.38
N GLU A 41 -4.21 -1.41 17.86
CA GLU A 41 -2.82 -0.92 17.92
C GLU A 41 -2.41 -0.18 16.64
N THR A 42 -2.56 1.13 16.62
CA THR A 42 -2.31 2.00 15.47
C THR A 42 -0.89 1.90 14.92
N LYS A 43 0.14 1.86 15.78
CA LYS A 43 1.54 1.69 15.33
C LYS A 43 1.77 0.34 14.64
N PHE A 44 1.13 -0.71 15.12
CA PHE A 44 1.25 -2.04 14.53
C PHE A 44 0.55 -2.10 13.17
N LYS A 45 -0.66 -1.51 13.05
CA LYS A 45 -1.37 -1.34 11.78
C LYS A 45 -0.50 -0.63 10.74
N LEU A 46 0.15 0.47 11.13
CA LEU A 46 1.03 1.23 10.24
C LEU A 46 2.17 0.37 9.67
N TYR A 47 2.80 -0.46 10.50
CA TYR A 47 3.85 -1.38 10.03
C TYR A 47 3.30 -2.45 9.10
N LEU A 48 2.14 -3.03 9.40
CA LEU A 48 1.54 -4.03 8.53
C LEU A 48 1.16 -3.44 7.17
N VAL A 49 0.56 -2.25 7.14
CA VAL A 49 0.24 -1.54 5.90
C VAL A 49 1.50 -1.29 5.07
N GLN A 50 2.57 -0.81 5.70
CA GLN A 50 3.86 -0.60 5.01
C GLN A 50 4.44 -1.90 4.44
N ALA A 51 4.45 -3.02 5.19
CA ALA A 51 4.93 -4.31 4.69
C ALA A 51 4.11 -4.82 3.50
N ILE A 52 2.78 -4.75 3.62
CA ILE A 52 1.85 -5.16 2.55
C ILE A 52 2.13 -4.34 1.29
N GLY A 53 2.24 -3.01 1.43
CA GLY A 53 2.51 -2.11 0.32
C GLY A 53 3.82 -2.41 -0.41
N GLU A 54 4.92 -2.61 0.31
CA GLU A 54 6.22 -2.95 -0.29
C GLU A 54 6.18 -4.28 -1.06
N ILE A 55 5.48 -5.29 -0.54
CA ILE A 55 5.31 -6.58 -1.26
C ILE A 55 4.46 -6.40 -2.51
N MET A 56 3.39 -5.62 -2.44
CA MET A 56 2.57 -5.30 -3.61
C MET A 56 3.39 -4.60 -4.68
N ILE A 57 4.19 -3.60 -4.32
CA ILE A 57 5.06 -2.85 -5.24
C ILE A 57 6.12 -3.78 -5.84
N PHE A 58 6.70 -4.68 -5.04
CA PHE A 58 7.66 -5.67 -5.52
C PHE A 58 7.07 -6.62 -6.56
N ILE A 59 5.86 -7.13 -6.32
CA ILE A 59 5.14 -7.99 -7.29
C ILE A 59 4.84 -7.18 -8.55
N ALA A 60 4.24 -6.00 -8.40
CA ALA A 60 3.87 -5.12 -9.51
C ALA A 60 5.05 -4.80 -10.44
N GLY A 61 6.23 -4.55 -9.89
CA GLY A 61 7.43 -4.20 -10.67
C GLY A 61 8.11 -5.35 -11.39
N ARG A 62 7.69 -6.60 -11.13
CA ARG A 62 8.35 -7.80 -11.67
C ARG A 62 7.42 -8.71 -12.46
N THR A 63 6.11 -8.55 -12.31
CA THR A 63 5.13 -9.33 -13.05
C THR A 63 3.86 -8.54 -13.28
N SER A 64 3.26 -8.76 -14.46
CA SER A 64 1.92 -8.28 -14.77
C SER A 64 0.82 -9.24 -14.31
N ASP A 65 1.17 -10.29 -13.54
CA ASP A 65 0.19 -11.24 -13.02
C ASP A 65 -0.54 -10.65 -11.81
N ASN A 66 -1.75 -10.18 -12.07
CA ASN A 66 -2.63 -9.56 -11.08
C ASN A 66 -3.27 -10.57 -10.11
N SER A 67 -3.04 -11.88 -10.28
CA SER A 67 -3.56 -12.94 -9.40
C SER A 67 -2.74 -13.10 -8.11
N LEU A 68 -1.49 -12.63 -8.11
CA LEU A 68 -0.58 -12.75 -6.97
C LEU A 68 -0.86 -11.76 -5.84
N VAL A 69 -1.60 -10.70 -6.13
CA VAL A 69 -2.09 -9.77 -5.11
C VAL A 69 -3.59 -9.99 -4.93
N PRO A 70 -4.04 -10.53 -3.78
CA PRO A 70 -5.45 -10.78 -3.53
C PRO A 70 -6.28 -9.50 -3.60
N GLY A 71 -7.49 -9.58 -4.18
CA GLY A 71 -8.38 -8.42 -4.33
C GLY A 71 -8.73 -7.74 -3.01
N PHE A 72 -8.90 -8.51 -1.94
CA PHE A 72 -9.21 -7.99 -0.61
C PHE A 72 -8.03 -7.23 0.03
N THR A 73 -6.79 -7.45 -0.43
CA THR A 73 -5.63 -6.67 0.00
C THR A 73 -5.72 -5.25 -0.55
N TYR A 74 -6.05 -5.08 -1.83
CA TYR A 74 -6.32 -3.76 -2.42
C TYR A 74 -7.48 -3.04 -1.70
N GLN A 75 -8.57 -3.76 -1.40
CA GLN A 75 -9.70 -3.20 -0.65
C GLN A 75 -9.29 -2.73 0.75
N LEU A 76 -8.38 -3.43 1.42
CA LEU A 76 -7.92 -3.06 2.75
C LEU A 76 -7.03 -1.80 2.70
N ILE A 77 -6.16 -1.66 1.69
CA ILE A 77 -5.38 -0.43 1.47
C ILE A 77 -6.31 0.76 1.17
N ASN A 78 -7.32 0.58 0.32
CA ASN A 78 -8.32 1.62 0.04
C ASN A 78 -9.11 2.01 1.30
N ARG A 79 -9.40 1.05 2.18
CA ARG A 79 -10.01 1.35 3.48
C ARG A 79 -9.08 2.15 4.36
N CYS A 80 -7.80 1.79 4.46
CA CYS A 80 -6.79 2.56 5.20
C CYS A 80 -6.57 3.97 4.66
N LEU A 81 -6.90 4.24 3.39
CA LEU A 81 -6.92 5.60 2.83
C LEU A 81 -8.16 6.40 3.30
N LYS A 82 -9.31 5.73 3.42
CA LYS A 82 -10.62 6.35 3.71
C LYS A 82 -10.87 6.54 5.22
N ASP A 83 -10.38 5.63 6.05
CA ASP A 83 -10.59 5.65 7.50
C ASP A 83 -9.74 6.77 8.13
N GLY A 84 -10.29 7.99 8.19
CA GLY A 84 -9.62 9.23 8.63
C GLY A 84 -9.18 9.31 10.10
N ASP A 85 -9.30 8.22 10.86
CA ASP A 85 -8.97 8.19 12.30
C ASP A 85 -7.46 8.19 12.58
N ASP A 86 -6.63 7.82 11.60
CA ASP A 86 -5.16 7.88 11.72
C ASP A 86 -4.51 8.45 10.45
N THR A 87 -4.07 9.70 10.56
CA THR A 87 -3.37 10.44 9.51
C THR A 87 -2.11 9.73 8.98
N ALA A 88 -1.40 8.97 9.83
CA ALA A 88 -0.20 8.25 9.42
C ALA A 88 -0.53 7.03 8.55
N LEU A 89 -1.61 6.32 8.87
CA LEU A 89 -2.13 5.21 8.05
C LEU A 89 -2.62 5.72 6.70
N ASN A 90 -3.35 6.84 6.68
CA ASN A 90 -3.81 7.45 5.42
C ASN A 90 -2.64 7.84 4.52
N HIS A 91 -1.60 8.47 5.09
CA HIS A 91 -0.40 8.83 4.34
C HIS A 91 0.33 7.60 3.77
N ALA A 92 0.48 6.55 4.58
CA ALA A 92 1.09 5.30 4.12
C ALA A 92 0.29 4.65 2.99
N ALA A 93 -1.05 4.57 3.11
CA ALA A 93 -1.93 4.04 2.08
C ALA A 93 -1.83 4.87 0.78
N CYS A 94 -1.85 6.20 0.89
CA CYS A 94 -1.65 7.12 -0.23
C CYS A 94 -0.32 6.84 -0.95
N LYS A 95 0.78 6.74 -0.20
CA LYS A 95 2.10 6.45 -0.77
C LYS A 95 2.18 5.09 -1.48
N ILE A 96 1.50 4.08 -0.95
CA ILE A 96 1.45 2.76 -1.58
C ILE A 96 0.72 2.83 -2.92
N ILE A 97 -0.41 3.54 -2.98
CA ILE A 97 -1.19 3.73 -4.20
C ILE A 97 -0.38 4.49 -5.25
N GLU A 98 0.29 5.59 -4.86
CA GLU A 98 1.21 6.34 -5.73
C GLU A 98 2.26 5.44 -6.36
N ASN A 99 2.99 4.69 -5.53
CA ASN A 99 4.06 3.82 -5.99
C ASN A 99 3.56 2.68 -6.88
N LEU A 100 2.37 2.13 -6.58
CA LEU A 100 1.77 1.09 -7.42
C LEU A 100 1.36 1.62 -8.79
N LEU A 101 0.81 2.83 -8.87
CA LEU A 101 0.45 3.44 -10.15
C LEU A 101 1.68 3.77 -11.00
N LEU A 102 2.81 4.14 -10.38
CA LEU A 102 4.07 4.38 -11.08
C LEU A 102 4.73 3.10 -11.63
N VAL A 103 4.49 1.96 -10.99
CA VAL A 103 5.18 0.71 -11.29
C VAL A 103 4.31 -0.25 -12.12
N ALA A 104 2.99 -0.09 -12.08
CA ALA A 104 2.07 -1.11 -12.54
C ALA A 104 1.11 -0.63 -13.64
N ASP A 105 1.58 -0.60 -14.89
CA ASP A 105 0.75 -0.25 -16.06
C ASP A 105 -0.56 -1.07 -16.17
N LYS A 106 -0.59 -2.32 -15.66
CA LYS A 106 -1.77 -3.22 -15.70
C LYS A 106 -2.41 -3.56 -14.35
N GLN A 107 -1.76 -3.28 -13.21
CA GLN A 107 -2.42 -3.41 -11.90
C GLN A 107 -3.14 -2.11 -11.49
N ALA A 108 -2.83 -0.99 -12.18
CA ALA A 108 -3.44 0.31 -11.96
C ALA A 108 -4.98 0.28 -12.04
N ASP A 109 -5.58 -0.55 -12.90
CA ASP A 109 -7.06 -0.62 -13.04
C ASP A 109 -7.79 -0.99 -11.74
N LYS A 110 -7.16 -1.79 -10.87
CA LYS A 110 -7.75 -2.16 -9.57
C LYS A 110 -7.69 -1.01 -8.54
N LEU A 111 -6.84 -0.02 -8.79
CA LEU A 111 -6.59 1.14 -7.92
C LEU A 111 -7.19 2.43 -8.46
N ALA A 112 -7.29 2.59 -9.78
CA ALA A 112 -7.84 3.74 -10.50
C ALA A 112 -9.38 3.79 -10.43
N THR A 113 -9.91 3.78 -9.21
CA THR A 113 -11.34 3.93 -8.95
C THR A 113 -11.66 5.38 -8.61
N SER A 114 -12.87 5.85 -8.96
CA SER A 114 -13.35 7.20 -8.62
C SER A 114 -13.26 7.49 -7.11
N ASP A 115 -13.45 6.46 -6.29
CA ASP A 115 -13.35 6.51 -4.85
C ASP A 115 -11.93 6.82 -4.35
N VAL A 116 -10.92 6.25 -5.00
CA VAL A 116 -9.51 6.50 -4.68
C VAL A 116 -9.12 7.90 -5.12
N ALA A 117 -9.52 8.31 -6.32
CA ALA A 117 -9.30 9.68 -6.81
C ALA A 117 -9.95 10.73 -5.89
N LEU A 118 -11.19 10.49 -5.43
CA LEU A 118 -11.89 11.39 -4.51
C LEU A 118 -11.24 11.42 -3.12
N ALA A 119 -10.76 10.27 -2.61
CA ALA A 119 -10.05 10.23 -1.34
C ALA A 119 -8.70 10.97 -1.41
N LEU A 120 -7.95 10.80 -2.50
CA LEU A 120 -6.71 11.53 -2.76
C LEU A 120 -6.96 13.04 -2.90
N TRP A 121 -7.99 13.43 -3.64
CA TRP A 121 -8.41 14.82 -3.76
C TRP A 121 -8.76 15.42 -2.40
N ASN A 122 -9.55 14.71 -1.58
CA ASN A 122 -9.95 15.17 -0.25
C ASN A 122 -8.75 15.38 0.68
N ILE A 123 -7.75 14.49 0.62
CA ILE A 123 -6.48 14.62 1.35
C ILE A 123 -5.66 15.81 0.81
N ALA A 124 -5.65 16.03 -0.50
CA ALA A 124 -4.95 17.16 -1.12
C ALA A 124 -5.62 18.52 -0.82
N SER A 125 -6.95 18.52 -0.69
CA SER A 125 -7.79 19.72 -0.50
C SER A 125 -8.03 20.09 0.97
N THR A 126 -7.78 19.18 1.93
CA THR A 126 -7.87 19.52 3.35
C THR A 126 -6.71 20.42 3.75
N VAL A 127 -6.99 21.70 4.01
CA VAL A 127 -6.01 22.69 4.49
C VAL A 127 -5.81 22.48 5.99
N GLY A 128 -4.77 21.76 6.38
CA GLY A 128 -4.32 21.63 7.76
C GLY A 128 -2.96 20.93 7.87
N ASN A 129 -2.03 21.57 8.59
CA ASN A 129 -0.70 21.20 9.14
C ASN A 129 0.18 20.04 8.58
N ASN A 130 -0.20 19.31 7.54
CA ASN A 130 0.53 18.14 7.04
C ASN A 130 0.84 18.29 5.54
N GLU A 131 1.68 19.26 5.19
CA GLU A 131 2.15 19.50 3.80
C GLU A 131 2.70 18.25 3.12
N HIS A 132 3.38 17.38 3.87
CA HIS A 132 3.95 16.13 3.33
C HIS A 132 2.89 15.18 2.76
N ILE A 133 1.68 15.20 3.32
CA ILE A 133 0.58 14.33 2.89
C ILE A 133 -0.08 14.89 1.63
N ARG A 134 -0.20 16.22 1.55
CA ARG A 134 -0.67 16.92 0.35
C ARG A 134 0.28 16.71 -0.84
N ALA A 135 1.58 16.78 -0.61
CA ALA A 135 2.58 16.55 -1.65
C ALA A 135 2.51 15.11 -2.22
N SER A 136 2.32 14.09 -1.36
CA SER A 136 2.10 12.72 -1.83
C SER A 136 0.79 12.57 -2.59
N ALA A 137 -0.32 13.16 -2.12
CA ALA A 137 -1.60 13.07 -2.83
C ALA A 137 -1.59 13.77 -4.20
N LEU A 138 -0.90 14.89 -4.32
CA LEU A 138 -0.73 15.60 -5.60
C LEU A 138 0.16 14.86 -6.61
N ALA A 139 1.10 14.04 -6.12
CA ALA A 139 1.98 13.24 -6.99
C ALA A 139 1.27 12.03 -7.64
N VAL A 140 0.07 11.67 -7.17
CA VAL A 140 -0.74 10.57 -7.71
C VAL A 140 -1.61 11.00 -8.91
N ASN A 141 -1.91 12.30 -9.03
CA ASN A 141 -2.75 12.87 -10.08
C ASN A 141 -1.95 13.17 -11.35
#